data_AF-A0A1I4RD79-F1
#
_entry.id   AF-A0A1I4RD79-F1
#
_cell.length_a   1.000
_cell.length_b   1.000
_cell.length_c   1.000
_cell.angle_alpha   90.00
_cell.angle_beta   90.00
_cell.angle_gamma   90.00
#
_symmetry.space_group_name_H-M   'P 1'
#
loop_
_entity.id
_entity.type
_entity.pdbx_description
1 polymer ?
#
loop_
_entity_poly.entity_id
_entity_poly.type
_entity_poly.pdbx_seq_one_letter_code
_entity_poly.pdbx_strand_id
1 'polypeptide(L)'
;MKKLVLTTAVAAAMLLSACDSGPFASAEAIRTRATQNLTQKNFTEAAKTAEELIKKTPDAYDGYYLAAQARAQLGDKNAALAALESAIKKGLKDDKEIVSNANLQPLLNMAAFTELMDSSFPKREKTILSAGGSNAAGGAVGISETKDKTVIRAGDIVVELPKD
;
A
#
# COMPACT_ATOMS: atom_id res chain seq x y z
N MET A 1 6.45 72.13 7.07
CA MET A 1 7.08 71.36 5.98
C MET A 1 8.33 70.66 6.51
N LYS A 2 8.31 69.33 6.66
CA LYS A 2 9.45 68.39 6.50
C LYS A 2 9.10 67.00 7.06
N LYS A 3 8.60 66.17 6.13
CA LYS A 3 8.71 64.71 5.97
C LYS A 3 8.80 63.84 7.24
N LEU A 4 7.65 63.29 7.63
CA LEU A 4 7.54 62.11 8.48
C LEU A 4 7.91 60.89 7.63
N VAL A 5 9.08 60.32 7.89
CA VAL A 5 9.55 59.07 7.27
C VAL A 5 8.81 57.93 7.95
N LEU A 6 7.72 57.46 7.34
CA LEU A 6 6.96 56.29 7.75
C LEU A 6 7.60 55.05 7.11
N THR A 7 8.71 54.60 7.67
CA THR A 7 9.34 53.32 7.33
C THR A 7 8.51 52.18 7.89
N THR A 8 7.77 51.52 6.99
CA THR A 8 7.65 50.06 6.87
C THR A 8 7.87 49.24 8.15
N ALA A 9 6.79 48.86 8.81
CA ALA A 9 6.76 47.72 9.73
C ALA A 9 5.61 46.78 9.33
N VAL A 10 5.74 46.19 8.14
CA VAL A 10 4.98 44.99 7.76
C VAL A 10 5.99 43.88 7.61
N ALA A 11 5.75 42.77 8.32
CA ALA A 11 6.38 41.45 8.24
C ALA A 11 7.10 41.02 9.53
N ALA A 12 6.34 40.52 10.50
CA ALA A 12 6.87 39.58 11.50
C ALA A 12 5.74 38.80 12.18
N ALA A 13 5.01 37.93 11.45
CA ALA A 13 4.13 36.94 12.09
C ALA A 13 3.72 35.75 11.17
N MET A 14 4.56 35.29 10.24
CA MET A 14 4.24 34.10 9.42
C MET A 14 5.42 33.13 9.27
N LEU A 15 6.02 32.67 10.38
CA LEU A 15 7.10 31.67 10.35
C LEU A 15 7.02 30.67 11.51
N LEU A 16 5.91 29.93 11.64
CA LEU A 16 5.82 28.79 12.57
C LEU A 16 5.41 27.47 11.89
N SER A 17 5.62 27.36 10.58
CA SER A 17 5.48 26.09 9.85
C SER A 17 6.80 25.63 9.24
N ALA A 18 7.94 25.95 9.86
CA ALA A 18 9.19 25.24 9.60
C ALA A 18 9.09 23.88 10.32
N CYS A 19 8.38 22.92 9.73
CA CYS A 19 9.00 21.84 8.99
C CYS A 19 10.04 21.11 9.83
N ASP A 20 9.60 20.03 10.48
CA ASP A 20 10.38 18.98 11.13
C ASP A 20 11.22 18.18 10.10
N SER A 21 11.75 18.83 9.06
CA SER A 21 12.46 18.24 7.92
C SER A 21 13.98 18.37 8.03
N GLY A 22 14.48 18.40 9.26
CA GLY A 22 15.90 18.40 9.57
C GLY A 22 16.44 17.01 9.92
N PRO A 23 17.76 16.87 10.08
CA PRO A 23 18.40 15.61 10.50
C PRO A 23 17.94 15.11 11.88
N PHE A 24 17.28 15.97 12.66
CA PHE A 24 16.74 15.65 13.98
C PHE A 24 15.27 15.19 13.96
N ALA A 25 14.64 15.14 12.79
CA ALA A 25 13.26 14.72 12.63
C ALA A 25 13.00 13.38 13.32
N SER A 26 11.98 13.29 14.16
CA SER A 26 11.63 12.04 14.85
C SER A 26 11.25 10.93 13.84
N ALA A 27 11.38 9.65 14.21
CA ALA A 27 10.95 8.57 13.30
C ALA A 27 9.45 8.71 12.96
N GLU A 28 8.64 9.14 13.94
CA GLU A 28 7.23 9.47 13.77
C GLU A 28 6.98 10.54 12.72
N ALA A 29 7.75 11.63 12.77
CA ALA A 29 7.61 12.73 11.82
C ALA A 29 8.03 12.34 10.41
N ILE A 30 9.10 11.55 10.27
CA ILE A 30 9.52 10.99 8.98
C ILE A 30 8.42 10.08 8.43
N ARG A 31 7.84 9.21 9.27
CA ARG A 31 6.70 8.36 8.88
C ARG A 31 5.50 9.17 8.43
N THR A 32 5.11 10.18 9.21
CA THR A 32 3.99 11.08 8.90
C THR A 32 4.20 11.77 7.57
N ARG A 33 5.41 12.28 7.29
CA ARG A 33 5.75 12.89 6.00
C ARG A 33 5.68 11.89 4.85
N ALA A 34 6.21 10.67 5.02
CA ALA A 34 6.15 9.64 3.98
C ALA A 34 4.69 9.28 3.65
N THR A 35 3.84 9.11 4.66
CA THR A 35 2.41 8.88 4.49
C THR A 35 1.71 10.05 3.79
N GLN A 36 2.01 11.29 4.18
CA GLN A 36 1.48 12.48 3.51
C GLN A 36 1.87 12.53 2.04
N ASN A 37 3.13 12.21 1.72
CA ASN A 37 3.60 12.14 0.33
C ASN A 37 2.85 11.05 -0.46
N LEU A 38 2.58 9.88 0.12
CA LEU A 38 1.74 8.86 -0.50
C LEU A 38 0.33 9.37 -0.77
N THR A 39 -0.31 10.02 0.21
CA THR A 39 -1.66 10.59 0.06
C THR A 39 -1.70 11.67 -1.03
N GLN A 40 -0.65 12.49 -1.14
CA GLN A 40 -0.50 13.52 -2.17
C GLN A 40 -0.05 12.98 -3.52
N LYS A 41 0.18 11.65 -3.64
CA LYS A 41 0.72 10.98 -4.84
C LYS A 41 2.13 11.46 -5.24
N ASN A 42 2.86 12.05 -4.30
CA ASN A 42 4.26 12.43 -4.45
C ASN A 42 5.15 11.18 -4.23
N PHE A 43 5.04 10.19 -5.12
CA PHE A 43 5.62 8.86 -4.89
C PHE A 43 7.15 8.86 -4.83
N THR A 44 7.82 9.75 -5.58
CA THR A 44 9.28 9.93 -5.51
C THR A 44 9.72 10.40 -4.12
N GLU A 45 9.12 11.47 -3.62
CA GLU A 45 9.35 11.99 -2.27
C GLU A 45 8.95 10.99 -1.19
N ALA A 46 7.87 10.23 -1.38
CA ALA A 46 7.45 9.17 -0.47
C ALA A 46 8.53 8.08 -0.36
N ALA A 47 9.08 7.61 -1.50
CA ALA A 47 10.13 6.61 -1.52
C ALA A 47 11.40 7.10 -0.80
N LYS A 48 11.83 8.34 -1.10
CA LYS A 48 12.98 8.95 -0.42
C LYS A 48 12.77 9.08 1.09
N THR A 49 11.61 9.55 1.52
CA THR A 49 11.29 9.72 2.94
C THR A 49 11.18 8.36 3.65
N ALA A 50 10.66 7.34 2.96
CA ALA A 50 10.64 5.98 3.48
C ALA A 50 12.06 5.39 3.66
N GLU A 51 12.98 5.69 2.75
CA GLU A 51 14.40 5.30 2.90
C GLU A 51 15.08 5.99 4.09
N GLU A 52 14.74 7.25 4.35
CA GLU A 52 15.18 7.95 5.58
C GLU A 52 14.66 7.24 6.83
N LEU A 53 13.39 6.78 6.82
CA LEU A 53 12.82 6.02 7.94
C LEU A 53 13.50 4.67 8.13
N ILE A 54 13.77 3.94 7.05
CA ILE A 54 14.51 2.66 7.08
C ILE A 54 15.89 2.85 7.72
N LYS A 55 16.62 3.91 7.36
CA LYS A 55 17.95 4.20 7.96
C LYS A 55 17.85 4.47 9.45
N LYS A 56 16.77 5.12 9.89
CA LYS A 56 16.58 5.51 11.29
C LYS A 56 16.07 4.37 12.17
N THR A 57 15.20 3.53 11.62
CA THR A 57 14.58 2.40 12.31
C THR A 57 14.67 1.14 11.44
N PRO A 58 15.87 0.56 11.25
CA PRO A 58 16.10 -0.55 10.32
C PRO A 58 15.41 -1.85 10.72
N ASP A 59 14.97 -1.96 11.98
CA ASP A 59 14.27 -3.13 12.50
C ASP A 59 12.74 -2.98 12.51
N ALA A 60 12.23 -1.79 12.18
CA ALA A 60 10.79 -1.54 12.08
C ALA A 60 10.28 -1.76 10.65
N TYR A 61 9.11 -2.38 10.50
CA TYR A 61 8.53 -2.64 9.18
C TYR A 61 8.01 -1.38 8.47
N ASP A 62 7.65 -0.32 9.21
CA ASP A 62 6.98 0.88 8.69
C ASP A 62 7.68 1.48 7.47
N GLY A 63 9.00 1.69 7.55
CA GLY A 63 9.78 2.27 6.46
C GLY A 63 9.80 1.39 5.21
N TYR A 64 9.94 0.07 5.38
CA TYR A 64 9.91 -0.88 4.27
C TYR A 64 8.53 -0.94 3.61
N TYR A 65 7.46 -0.91 4.40
CA TYR A 65 6.10 -0.94 3.89
C TYR A 65 5.74 0.34 3.12
N LEU A 66 6.14 1.51 3.62
CA LEU A 66 5.98 2.78 2.92
C LEU A 66 6.79 2.81 1.61
N ALA A 67 8.01 2.27 1.61
CA ALA A 67 8.83 2.15 0.41
C ALA A 67 8.17 1.23 -0.63
N ALA A 68 7.59 0.11 -0.21
CA ALA A 68 6.86 -0.80 -1.09
C ALA A 68 5.68 -0.10 -1.79
N GLN A 69 4.88 0.64 -1.02
CA GLN A 69 3.74 1.42 -1.55
C GLN A 69 4.20 2.46 -2.57
N ALA A 70 5.23 3.24 -2.25
CA ALA A 70 5.74 4.28 -3.14
C ALA A 70 6.32 3.70 -4.44
N ARG A 71 7.15 2.65 -4.33
CA ARG A 71 7.80 2.01 -5.49
C ARG A 71 6.81 1.28 -6.39
N ALA A 72 5.76 0.69 -5.83
CA ALA A 72 4.70 0.06 -6.61
C ALA A 72 4.00 1.10 -7.51
N GLN A 73 3.73 2.30 -6.98
CA GLN A 73 3.11 3.40 -7.74
C GLN A 73 4.06 4.04 -8.76
N LEU A 74 5.37 4.01 -8.53
CA LEU A 74 6.38 4.41 -9.50
C LEU A 74 6.58 3.38 -10.63
N GLY A 75 5.97 2.20 -10.53
CA GLY A 75 6.12 1.12 -11.49
C GLY A 75 7.36 0.25 -11.28
N ASP A 76 8.17 0.52 -10.26
CA ASP A 76 9.31 -0.33 -9.87
C ASP A 76 8.81 -1.53 -9.05
N LYS A 77 8.11 -2.44 -9.74
CA LYS A 77 7.42 -3.57 -9.12
C LYS A 77 8.35 -4.54 -8.40
N ASN A 78 9.57 -4.74 -8.92
CA ASN A 78 10.55 -5.63 -8.32
C ASN A 78 11.09 -5.04 -7.00
N ALA A 79 11.48 -3.77 -7.01
CA ALA A 79 11.95 -3.13 -5.79
C ALA A 79 10.83 -2.93 -4.76
N ALA A 80 9.59 -2.75 -5.21
CA ALA A 80 8.41 -2.71 -4.36
C ALA A 80 8.16 -4.06 -3.67
N LEU A 81 8.23 -5.17 -4.41
CA LEU A 81 8.06 -6.51 -3.86
C LEU A 81 9.15 -6.86 -2.84
N ALA A 82 10.41 -6.53 -3.14
CA ALA A 82 11.52 -6.74 -2.20
C ALA A 82 11.38 -5.90 -0.92
N ALA A 83 10.87 -4.67 -1.03
CA ALA A 83 10.57 -3.84 0.14
C ALA A 83 9.41 -4.43 0.96
N LEU A 84 8.36 -4.95 0.30
CA LEU A 84 7.24 -5.59 0.99
C LEU A 84 7.68 -6.87 1.72
N GLU A 85 8.49 -7.70 1.08
CA GLU A 85 9.09 -8.89 1.71
C GLU A 85 9.89 -8.51 2.96
N SER A 86 10.68 -7.43 2.87
CA SER A 86 11.43 -6.90 4.01
C SER A 86 10.50 -6.44 5.14
N ALA A 87 9.40 -5.75 4.82
CA ALA A 87 8.41 -5.33 5.81
C ALA A 87 7.79 -6.52 6.54
N ILE A 88 7.41 -7.58 5.82
CA ILE A 88 6.87 -8.82 6.38
C ILE A 88 7.90 -9.47 7.31
N LYS A 89 9.15 -9.62 6.87
CA LYS A 89 10.24 -10.17 7.70
C LYS A 89 10.51 -9.35 8.96
N LYS A 90 10.29 -8.03 8.91
CA LYS A 90 10.43 -7.10 10.04
C LYS A 90 9.17 -6.98 10.90
N GLY A 91 8.14 -7.77 10.65
CA GLY A 91 7.01 -7.93 11.56
C GLY A 91 5.68 -7.33 11.08
N LEU A 92 5.55 -6.93 9.81
CA LEU A 92 4.24 -6.65 9.22
C LEU A 92 3.43 -7.95 9.15
N LYS A 93 2.33 -8.01 9.90
CA LYS A 93 1.54 -9.25 10.12
C LYS A 93 0.13 -9.20 9.55
N ASP A 94 -0.37 -8.02 9.22
CA ASP A 94 -1.74 -7.86 8.72
C ASP A 94 -1.77 -8.05 7.20
N ASP A 95 -2.08 -9.27 6.77
CA ASP A 95 -2.20 -9.60 5.36
C ASP A 95 -3.39 -8.89 4.70
N LYS A 96 -4.44 -8.56 5.47
CA LYS A 96 -5.61 -7.82 4.98
C LYS A 96 -5.24 -6.37 4.68
N GLU A 97 -4.43 -5.75 5.52
CA GLU A 97 -3.87 -4.41 5.27
C GLU A 97 -3.09 -4.40 3.96
N ILE A 98 -2.23 -5.40 3.73
CA ILE A 98 -1.40 -5.50 2.52
C ILE A 98 -2.29 -5.61 1.26
N VAL A 99 -3.27 -6.51 1.24
CA VAL A 99 -4.09 -6.77 0.04
C VAL A 99 -5.11 -5.66 -0.24
N SER A 100 -5.57 -4.94 0.79
CA SER A 100 -6.54 -3.84 0.64
C SER A 100 -5.87 -2.49 0.33
N ASN A 101 -4.55 -2.39 0.47
CA ASN A 101 -3.83 -1.14 0.22
C ASN A 101 -3.86 -0.76 -1.27
N ALA A 102 -4.49 0.38 -1.58
CA ALA A 102 -4.61 0.89 -2.95
C ALA A 102 -3.24 1.14 -3.64
N ASN A 103 -2.21 1.52 -2.88
CA ASN A 103 -0.88 1.76 -3.43
C ASN A 103 -0.17 0.47 -3.85
N LEU A 104 -0.58 -0.69 -3.34
CA LEU A 104 -0.01 -2.00 -3.70
C LEU A 104 -0.78 -2.72 -4.81
N GLN A 105 -1.87 -2.14 -5.33
CA GLN A 105 -2.61 -2.68 -6.48
C GLN A 105 -1.73 -3.11 -7.66
N PRO A 106 -0.64 -2.38 -8.04
CA PRO A 106 0.25 -2.81 -9.12
C PRO A 106 0.95 -4.16 -8.91
N LEU A 107 1.03 -4.64 -7.66
CA LEU A 107 1.67 -5.91 -7.29
C LEU A 107 0.69 -7.08 -7.22
N LEU A 108 -0.60 -6.84 -6.98
CA LEU A 108 -1.56 -7.90 -6.64
C LEU A 108 -1.73 -8.99 -7.71
N ASN A 109 -1.51 -8.64 -8.98
CA ASN A 109 -1.61 -9.57 -10.10
C ASN A 109 -0.30 -10.29 -10.43
N MET A 110 0.77 -10.05 -9.67
CA MET A 110 2.06 -10.71 -9.88
C MET A 110 2.06 -12.08 -9.21
N ALA A 111 2.46 -13.11 -9.95
CA ALA A 111 2.66 -14.46 -9.39
C ALA A 111 3.61 -14.43 -8.17
N ALA A 112 4.67 -13.62 -8.24
CA ALA A 112 5.63 -13.46 -7.14
C ALA A 112 5.01 -12.81 -5.88
N PHE A 113 4.02 -11.92 -6.04
CA PHE A 113 3.27 -11.38 -4.90
C PHE A 113 2.40 -12.47 -4.27
N THR A 114 1.70 -13.26 -5.08
CA THR A 114 0.90 -14.40 -4.59
C THR A 114 1.77 -15.38 -3.81
N GLU A 115 2.93 -15.75 -4.34
CA GLU A 115 3.87 -16.65 -3.69
C GLU A 115 4.40 -16.08 -2.36
N LEU A 116 4.80 -14.80 -2.35
CA LEU A 116 5.24 -14.12 -1.13
C LEU A 116 4.15 -14.17 -0.04
N MET A 117 2.91 -13.86 -0.41
CA MET A 117 1.80 -13.82 0.55
C MET A 117 1.40 -15.22 1.03
N ASP A 118 1.39 -16.22 0.16
CA ASP A 118 1.06 -17.61 0.52
C ASP A 118 2.13 -18.21 1.45
N SER A 119 3.40 -17.91 1.19
CA SER A 119 4.53 -18.36 2.01
C SER A 119 4.54 -17.67 3.39
N SER A 120 4.27 -16.36 3.41
CA SER A 120 4.35 -15.56 4.64
C SER A 120 3.11 -15.66 5.52
N PHE A 121 1.94 -15.93 4.92
CA PHE A 121 0.64 -15.94 5.60
C PHE A 121 -0.16 -17.20 5.24
N PRO A 122 0.27 -18.41 5.62
CA PRO A 122 -0.34 -19.67 5.17
C PRO A 122 -1.80 -19.87 5.63
N LYS A 123 -2.26 -19.12 6.64
CA LYS A 123 -3.64 -19.15 7.14
C LYS A 123 -4.54 -18.07 6.54
N ARG A 124 -4.03 -17.24 5.62
CA ARG A 124 -4.85 -16.22 4.96
C ARG A 124 -5.95 -16.89 4.17
N GLU A 125 -7.13 -16.28 4.20
CA GLU A 125 -8.22 -16.72 3.34
C GLU A 125 -7.80 -16.48 1.89
N LYS A 126 -7.58 -17.55 1.14
CA LYS A 126 -7.30 -17.45 -0.30
C LYS A 126 -8.55 -16.95 -0.99
N THR A 127 -8.66 -15.63 -1.16
CA THR A 127 -9.51 -15.09 -2.20
C THR A 127 -8.93 -15.59 -3.51
N ILE A 128 -9.56 -16.61 -4.09
CA ILE A 128 -9.18 -17.12 -5.41
C ILE A 128 -9.38 -15.96 -6.37
N LEU A 129 -8.29 -15.28 -6.71
CA LEU A 129 -8.21 -14.38 -7.86
C LEU A 129 -8.23 -15.28 -9.08
N SER A 130 -9.41 -15.82 -9.38
CA SER A 130 -9.65 -16.50 -10.64
C SER A 130 -9.49 -15.45 -11.71
N ALA A 131 -8.42 -15.55 -12.48
CA ALA A 131 -8.24 -14.77 -13.68
C ALA A 131 -9.44 -15.10 -14.60
N GLY A 132 -10.35 -14.15 -14.74
CA GLY A 132 -11.52 -14.26 -15.62
C GLY A 132 -12.84 -14.14 -14.87
N GLY A 133 -13.47 -12.97 -14.97
CA GLY A 133 -14.86 -12.77 -14.58
C GLY A 133 -15.04 -11.61 -13.61
N SER A 134 -15.50 -10.48 -14.15
CA SER A 134 -16.07 -9.34 -13.46
C SER A 134 -16.88 -9.71 -12.21
N ASN A 135 -16.43 -9.27 -11.04
CA ASN A 135 -17.32 -9.14 -9.87
C ASN A 135 -18.12 -7.83 -10.02
N ALA A 136 -19.19 -7.90 -10.80
CA ALA A 136 -20.31 -7.02 -10.61
C ALA A 136 -21.01 -7.43 -9.31
N ALA A 137 -21.20 -6.45 -8.43
CA ALA A 137 -22.05 -6.58 -7.26
C ALA A 137 -23.46 -7.05 -7.67
N GLY A 138 -23.99 -8.04 -6.96
CA GLY A 138 -25.38 -8.50 -7.06
C GLY A 138 -25.62 -9.65 -8.06
N GLY A 139 -25.81 -10.87 -7.53
CA GLY A 139 -26.40 -11.98 -8.30
C GLY A 139 -25.45 -12.76 -9.20
N ALA A 140 -24.19 -12.96 -8.80
CA ALA A 140 -23.23 -13.70 -9.62
C ALA A 140 -23.67 -15.15 -9.86
N VAL A 141 -23.90 -15.50 -11.13
CA VAL A 141 -24.00 -16.87 -11.60
C VAL A 141 -22.59 -17.41 -11.77
N GLY A 142 -22.27 -18.53 -11.11
CA GLY A 142 -20.95 -19.17 -11.16
C GLY A 142 -21.06 -20.63 -11.56
N ILE A 143 -20.18 -21.08 -12.45
CA ILE A 143 -20.01 -22.50 -12.80
C ILE A 143 -18.63 -22.93 -12.31
N SER A 144 -18.59 -23.96 -11.47
CA SER A 144 -17.38 -24.59 -10.97
C SER A 144 -17.33 -26.05 -11.41
N GLU A 145 -16.24 -26.44 -12.05
CA GLU A 145 -16.04 -27.81 -12.49
C GLU A 145 -15.02 -28.52 -11.62
N THR A 146 -15.39 -29.72 -11.16
CA THR A 146 -14.47 -30.67 -10.53
C THR A 146 -14.31 -31.89 -11.44
N LYS A 147 -13.42 -32.82 -11.07
CA LYS A 147 -13.23 -34.06 -11.81
C LYS A 147 -14.49 -34.93 -11.85
N ASP A 148 -15.35 -34.81 -10.84
CA ASP A 148 -16.47 -35.75 -10.63
C ASP A 148 -17.85 -35.10 -10.86
N LYS A 149 -17.92 -33.76 -10.80
CA LYS A 149 -19.19 -33.03 -10.94
C LYS A 149 -19.03 -31.60 -11.45
N THR A 150 -20.11 -31.10 -12.03
CA THR A 150 -20.31 -29.69 -12.38
C THR A 150 -21.25 -29.06 -11.36
N VAL A 151 -20.84 -27.96 -10.74
CA VAL A 151 -21.66 -27.20 -9.78
C VAL A 151 -22.02 -25.84 -10.36
N ILE A 152 -23.31 -25.54 -10.44
CA ILE A 152 -23.85 -24.28 -10.93
C ILE A 152 -24.49 -23.55 -9.74
N ARG A 153 -24.07 -22.31 -9.50
CA ARG A 153 -24.60 -21.43 -8.45
C ARG A 153 -25.29 -20.22 -9.08
N ALA A 154 -26.51 -19.92 -8.68
CA ALA A 154 -27.25 -18.74 -9.09
C ALA A 154 -28.05 -18.19 -7.91
N GLY A 155 -27.53 -17.15 -7.25
CA GLY A 155 -28.12 -16.64 -6.01
C GLY A 155 -28.16 -17.73 -4.92
N ASP A 156 -29.35 -18.01 -4.40
CA ASP A 156 -29.58 -19.02 -3.35
C ASP A 156 -29.70 -20.46 -3.88
N ILE A 157 -29.71 -20.65 -5.21
CA ILE A 157 -29.90 -21.95 -5.85
C ILE A 157 -28.54 -22.54 -6.22
N VAL A 158 -28.33 -23.81 -5.84
CA VAL A 158 -27.15 -24.62 -6.19
C VAL A 158 -27.61 -25.90 -6.88
N VAL A 159 -27.09 -26.17 -8.08
CA VAL A 159 -27.35 -27.38 -8.85
C VAL A 159 -26.05 -28.16 -9.01
N GLU A 160 -26.06 -29.44 -8.63
CA GLU A 160 -24.94 -30.36 -8.85
C GLU A 160 -25.32 -31.38 -9.93
N LEU A 161 -24.50 -31.46 -10.98
CA LEU A 161 -24.65 -32.44 -12.05
C LEU A 161 -23.46 -33.41 -11.98
N PRO A 162 -23.69 -34.72 -11.85
CA PRO A 162 -22.63 -35.70 -12.00
C PRO A 162 -22.08 -35.66 -13.43
N LYS A 163 -20.78 -35.87 -13.58
CA LYS A 163 -20.18 -36.11 -14.90
C LYS A 163 -20.19 -37.62 -15.14
N ASP A 164 -20.82 -38.05 -16.23
CA ASP A 164 -20.85 -39.44 -16.68
C ASP A 164 -19.44 -39.97 -17.01
#